data_AF-A0A1V9Y7L9-F1
#
_entry.id   AF-A0A1V9Y7L9-F1
#
_cell.length_a   1.000
_cell.length_b   1.000
_cell.length_c   1.000
_cell.angle_alpha   90.00
_cell.angle_beta   90.00
_cell.angle_gamma   90.00
#
_symmetry.space_group_name_H-M   'P 1'
#
loop_
_entity.id
_entity.type
_entity.pdbx_description
1 polymer ?
#
loop_
_entity_poly.entity_id
_entity_poly.type
_entity_poly.pdbx_seq_one_letter_code
_entity_poly.pdbx_strand_id
1 'polypeptide(L)'
;FRVLAPLYLKKATDELVLAHTLPTHAITVYIVLLFLSNALSHLKTFLYLKVMQNAYNEVSVKVFSHLHEMSMQFRLTKKTGKVTRCMDRGIHILFFELGPTIFEVIAVSLFFLFAFHDKLLFVIRGISVVIYVIATIWGTQIRMRFNMASNKHDNDANDKAIDSLINSETVKYFCSENYEVDRYSSAVDQFQSSDFSPEV
;
A
#
# COMPACT_ATOMS: atom_id res chain seq x y z
N PHE A 1 -7.29 11.64 19.99
CA PHE A 1 -8.04 10.83 20.98
C PHE A 1 -7.29 9.57 21.41
N ARG A 2 -6.72 8.80 20.48
CA ARG A 2 -5.93 7.58 20.76
C ARG A 2 -4.72 7.76 21.70
N VAL A 3 -4.19 8.98 21.81
CA VAL A 3 -3.08 9.32 22.72
C VAL A 3 -3.52 9.58 24.16
N LEU A 4 -4.81 9.84 24.40
CA LEU A 4 -5.34 9.95 25.77
C LEU A 4 -5.52 8.57 26.43
N ALA A 5 -5.74 7.51 25.65
CA ALA A 5 -5.93 6.16 26.15
C ALA A 5 -4.79 5.64 27.06
N PRO A 6 -3.49 5.78 26.71
CA PRO A 6 -2.41 5.40 27.62
C PRO A 6 -2.31 6.30 28.86
N LEU A 7 -2.76 7.57 28.77
CA LEU A 7 -2.74 8.50 29.90
C LEU A 7 -3.83 8.18 30.93
N TYR A 8 -5.00 7.72 30.48
CA TYR A 8 -6.07 7.22 31.35
C TYR A 8 -5.77 5.83 31.91
N LEU A 9 -5.11 4.96 31.12
CA LEU A 9 -4.61 3.67 31.64
C LEU A 9 -3.61 3.88 32.77
N LYS A 10 -2.67 4.85 32.61
CA LYS A 10 -1.73 5.24 33.67
C LYS A 10 -2.45 5.67 34.96
N LYS A 11 -3.48 6.52 34.86
CA LYS A 11 -4.27 6.94 36.02
C LYS A 11 -5.01 5.78 36.69
N ALA A 12 -5.56 4.85 35.89
CA ALA A 12 -6.24 3.67 36.42
C ALA A 12 -5.28 2.70 37.13
N THR A 13 -4.05 2.54 36.63
CA THR A 13 -3.02 1.72 37.30
C THR A 13 -2.52 2.38 38.58
N ASP A 14 -2.35 3.71 38.58
CA ASP A 14 -1.93 4.46 39.78
C ASP A 14 -2.98 4.35 40.91
N GLU A 15 -4.27 4.46 40.60
CA GLU A 15 -5.36 4.27 41.58
C GLU A 15 -5.44 2.82 42.10
N LEU A 16 -5.22 1.83 41.24
CA LEU A 16 -5.23 0.41 41.63
C LEU A 16 -4.08 0.07 42.59
N VAL A 17 -2.89 0.63 42.35
CA VAL A 17 -1.69 0.40 43.17
C VAL A 17 -1.80 1.12 44.52
N LEU A 18 -2.40 2.30 44.57
CA LEU A 18 -2.53 3.11 45.79
C LEU A 18 -3.71 2.71 46.69
N ALA A 19 -4.86 2.29 46.13
CA ALA A 19 -6.09 2.16 46.91
C ALA A 19 -6.51 0.71 47.27
N HIS A 20 -5.94 -0.33 46.64
CA HIS A 20 -6.29 -1.75 46.85
C HIS A 20 -7.80 -2.10 46.73
N THR A 21 -8.63 -1.17 46.25
CA THR A 21 -10.04 -1.38 45.91
C THR A 21 -10.20 -1.55 44.40
N LEU A 22 -11.05 -2.49 43.96
CA LEU A 22 -11.38 -2.68 42.54
C LEU A 22 -11.94 -1.36 41.95
N PRO A 23 -11.21 -0.67 41.06
CA PRO A 23 -11.59 0.65 40.56
C PRO A 23 -12.55 0.47 39.38
N THR A 24 -13.76 0.00 39.69
CA THR A 24 -14.82 -0.28 38.72
C THR A 24 -15.15 0.95 37.87
N HIS A 25 -15.24 2.13 38.51
CA HIS A 25 -15.49 3.41 37.82
C HIS A 25 -14.41 3.76 36.79
N ALA A 26 -13.12 3.65 37.14
CA ALA A 26 -12.01 3.98 36.24
C ALA A 26 -11.97 3.02 35.03
N ILE A 27 -12.24 1.73 35.26
CA ILE A 27 -12.30 0.72 34.20
C ILE A 27 -13.49 0.98 33.26
N THR A 28 -14.68 1.28 33.81
CA THR A 28 -15.86 1.61 32.99
C THR A 28 -15.60 2.85 32.13
N VAL A 29 -15.02 3.90 32.70
CA VAL A 29 -14.67 5.13 31.96
C VAL A 29 -13.64 4.85 30.86
N TYR A 30 -12.63 4.01 31.14
CA TYR A 30 -11.65 3.59 30.14
C TYR A 30 -12.29 2.84 28.97
N ILE A 31 -13.16 1.85 29.25
CA ILE A 31 -13.84 1.06 28.22
C ILE A 31 -14.77 1.94 27.37
N VAL A 32 -15.53 2.85 28.01
CA VAL A 32 -16.41 3.80 27.30
C VAL A 32 -15.61 4.75 26.42
N LEU A 33 -14.51 5.32 26.92
CA LEU A 33 -13.62 6.19 26.14
C LEU A 33 -12.99 5.45 24.96
N LEU A 34 -12.62 4.19 25.15
CA LEU A 34 -12.03 3.37 24.10
C LEU A 34 -13.06 3.05 23.01
N PHE A 35 -14.27 2.68 23.41
CA PHE A 35 -15.38 2.45 22.48
C PHE A 35 -15.74 3.71 21.71
N LEU A 36 -15.87 4.85 22.39
CA LEU A 36 -16.17 6.14 21.78
C LEU A 36 -15.06 6.58 20.81
N SER A 37 -13.79 6.41 21.19
CA SER A 37 -12.65 6.73 20.32
C SER A 37 -12.67 5.88 19.05
N ASN A 38 -13.00 4.59 19.15
CA ASN A 38 -13.10 3.71 17.99
C ASN A 38 -14.30 4.10 17.12
N ALA A 39 -15.48 4.32 17.72
CA ALA A 39 -16.68 4.75 17.00
C ALA A 39 -16.47 6.06 16.22
N LEU A 40 -15.86 7.07 16.85
CA LEU A 40 -15.51 8.33 16.17
C LEU A 40 -14.48 8.12 15.05
N SER A 41 -13.53 7.21 15.24
CA SER A 41 -12.55 6.87 14.19
C SER A 41 -13.24 6.23 12.98
N HIS A 42 -14.17 5.31 13.21
CA HIS A 42 -14.97 4.70 12.14
C HIS A 42 -15.87 5.73 11.44
N LEU A 43 -16.51 6.62 12.20
CA LEU A 43 -17.33 7.69 11.65
C LEU A 43 -16.49 8.66 10.79
N LYS A 44 -15.29 9.03 11.25
CA LYS A 44 -14.33 9.82 10.46
C LYS A 44 -14.00 9.12 9.15
N THR A 45 -13.69 7.83 9.19
CA THR A 45 -13.39 7.05 7.99
C THR A 45 -14.58 7.00 7.04
N PHE A 46 -15.79 6.83 7.56
CA PHE A 46 -17.01 6.85 6.76
C PHE A 46 -17.27 8.21 6.08
N LEU A 47 -17.08 9.30 6.81
CA LEU A 47 -17.17 10.65 6.24
C LEU A 47 -16.09 10.88 5.17
N TYR A 48 -14.88 10.41 5.44
CA TYR A 48 -13.76 10.54 4.51
C TYR A 48 -13.97 9.71 3.23
N LEU A 49 -14.66 8.57 3.31
CA LEU A 49 -15.00 7.75 2.15
C LEU A 49 -15.78 8.54 1.09
N LYS A 50 -16.72 9.40 1.52
CA LYS A 50 -17.48 10.25 0.59
C LYS A 50 -16.59 11.26 -0.14
N VAL A 51 -15.66 11.87 0.58
CA VAL A 51 -14.66 12.80 0.00
C VAL A 51 -13.75 12.05 -0.97
N MET A 52 -13.30 10.86 -0.57
CA MET A 52 -12.46 10.00 -1.41
C MET A 52 -13.15 9.63 -2.73
N GLN A 53 -14.41 9.19 -2.68
CA GLN A 53 -15.16 8.80 -3.87
C GLN A 53 -15.36 9.99 -4.81
N ASN A 54 -15.61 11.18 -4.27
CA ASN A 54 -15.76 12.39 -5.09
C ASN A 54 -14.43 12.79 -5.76
N ALA A 55 -13.33 12.78 -5.01
CA ALA A 55 -12.01 13.05 -5.56
C ALA A 55 -11.60 12.02 -6.62
N TYR A 56 -11.90 10.73 -6.39
CA TYR A 56 -11.68 9.67 -7.37
C TYR A 56 -12.44 9.94 -8.67
N ASN A 57 -13.73 10.29 -8.58
CA ASN A 57 -14.53 10.61 -9.77
C ASN A 57 -13.95 11.79 -10.56
N GLU A 58 -13.59 12.88 -9.88
CA GLU A 58 -13.03 14.07 -10.53
C GLU A 58 -11.71 13.75 -11.26
N VAL A 59 -10.80 13.04 -10.59
CA VAL A 59 -9.51 12.68 -11.20
C VAL A 59 -9.74 11.69 -12.35
N SER A 60 -10.54 10.64 -12.18
CA SER A 60 -10.78 9.65 -13.24
C SER A 60 -11.40 10.27 -14.49
N VAL A 61 -12.38 11.18 -14.33
CA VAL A 61 -12.99 11.90 -15.46
C VAL A 61 -11.98 12.81 -16.14
N LYS A 62 -11.20 13.58 -15.38
CA LYS A 62 -10.21 14.50 -15.94
C LYS A 62 -9.15 13.75 -16.74
N VAL A 63 -8.67 12.62 -16.22
CA VAL A 63 -7.64 11.87 -16.95
C VAL A 63 -8.23 11.10 -18.12
N PHE A 64 -9.47 10.61 -18.04
CA PHE A 64 -10.17 10.04 -19.20
C PHE A 64 -10.34 11.07 -20.34
N SER A 65 -10.73 12.30 -20.00
CA SER A 65 -10.80 13.41 -20.98
C SER A 65 -9.45 13.66 -21.63
N HIS A 66 -8.37 13.72 -20.84
CA HIS A 66 -7.03 13.95 -21.36
C HIS A 66 -6.53 12.82 -22.27
N LEU A 67 -6.88 11.57 -21.97
CA LEU A 67 -6.58 10.43 -22.84
C LEU A 67 -7.31 10.54 -24.20
N HIS A 68 -8.48 11.18 -24.25
CA HIS A 68 -9.20 11.42 -25.50
C HIS A 68 -8.51 12.47 -26.38
N GLU A 69 -7.90 13.48 -25.77
CA GLU A 69 -7.16 14.56 -26.44
C GLU A 69 -5.78 14.13 -26.97
N MET A 70 -5.24 13.00 -26.50
CA MET A 70 -3.95 12.49 -26.97
C MET A 70 -3.97 12.07 -28.46
N SER A 71 -2.79 11.99 -29.07
CA SER A 71 -2.65 11.64 -30.49
C SER A 71 -3.14 10.22 -30.80
N MET A 72 -3.65 10.02 -32.02
CA MET A 72 -4.17 8.72 -32.47
C MET A 72 -3.10 7.62 -32.46
N GLN A 73 -1.83 7.98 -32.69
CA GLN A 73 -0.69 7.07 -32.53
C GLN A 73 -0.54 6.59 -31.08
N PHE A 74 -0.74 7.47 -30.09
CA PHE A 74 -0.68 7.06 -28.68
C PHE A 74 -1.78 6.04 -28.31
N ARG A 75 -2.97 6.16 -28.92
CA ARG A 75 -4.07 5.19 -28.74
C ARG A 75 -3.81 3.84 -29.42
N LEU A 76 -3.08 3.81 -30.54
CA LEU A 76 -2.81 2.59 -31.31
C LEU A 76 -1.59 1.79 -30.80
N THR A 77 -0.57 2.45 -30.26
CA THR A 77 0.74 1.81 -29.97
C THR A 77 0.84 1.16 -28.60
N LYS A 78 0.01 1.55 -27.61
CA LYS A 78 0.03 0.93 -26.28
C LYS A 78 -1.34 0.34 -25.97
N LYS A 79 -1.35 -0.89 -25.45
CA LYS A 79 -2.50 -1.56 -24.81
C LYS A 79 -3.21 -0.52 -23.90
N THR A 80 -4.21 0.20 -24.40
CA THR A 80 -4.81 1.37 -23.72
C THR A 80 -5.33 0.96 -22.34
N GLY A 81 -5.80 -0.29 -22.22
CA GLY A 81 -6.19 -0.91 -20.96
C GLY A 81 -5.07 -1.05 -19.92
N LYS A 82 -3.79 -1.27 -20.30
CA LYS A 82 -2.67 -1.29 -19.34
C LYS A 82 -2.40 0.11 -18.78
N VAL A 83 -2.52 1.16 -19.60
CA VAL A 83 -2.30 2.56 -19.17
C VAL A 83 -3.40 3.02 -18.24
N THR A 84 -4.68 2.82 -18.61
CA THR A 84 -5.83 3.17 -17.75
C THR A 84 -5.78 2.44 -16.41
N ARG A 85 -5.45 1.14 -16.39
CA ARG A 85 -5.32 0.38 -15.13
C ARG A 85 -4.16 0.84 -14.26
N CYS A 86 -3.03 1.20 -14.85
CA CYS A 86 -1.87 1.71 -14.09
C CYS A 86 -2.22 3.05 -13.42
N MET A 87 -2.95 3.89 -14.14
CA MET A 87 -3.39 5.20 -13.69
C MET A 87 -4.40 5.13 -12.55
N ASP A 88 -5.44 4.28 -12.67
CA ASP A 88 -6.39 4.02 -11.58
C ASP A 88 -5.67 3.60 -10.30
N ARG A 89 -4.73 2.65 -10.40
CA ARG A 89 -3.94 2.18 -9.25
C ARG A 89 -3.05 3.29 -8.68
N GLY A 90 -2.39 4.07 -9.53
CA GLY A 90 -1.50 5.15 -9.11
C GLY A 90 -2.24 6.26 -8.36
N ILE A 91 -3.40 6.67 -8.86
CA ILE A 91 -4.26 7.68 -8.20
C ILE A 91 -4.74 7.15 -6.84
N HIS A 92 -5.17 5.88 -6.80
CA HIS A 92 -5.60 5.24 -5.56
C HIS A 92 -4.50 5.24 -4.48
N ILE A 93 -3.29 4.77 -4.83
CA ILE A 93 -2.21 4.62 -3.85
C ILE A 93 -1.65 5.98 -3.40
N LEU A 94 -1.43 6.92 -4.33
CA LEU A 94 -0.77 8.20 -4.04
C LEU A 94 -1.64 9.13 -3.18
N PHE A 95 -2.90 9.32 -3.57
CA PHE A 95 -3.75 10.32 -2.91
C PHE A 95 -4.48 9.78 -1.69
N PHE A 96 -4.77 8.47 -1.66
CA PHE A 96 -5.68 7.92 -0.67
C PHE A 96 -5.00 7.04 0.39
N GLU A 97 -3.85 6.43 0.09
CA GLU A 97 -3.08 5.67 1.08
C GLU A 97 -1.88 6.46 1.60
N LEU A 98 -1.06 7.04 0.72
CA LEU A 98 0.15 7.75 1.14
C LEU A 98 -0.13 9.11 1.80
N GLY A 99 -1.07 9.89 1.25
CA GLY A 99 -1.41 11.21 1.77
C GLY A 99 -1.80 11.22 3.26
N PRO A 100 -2.83 10.43 3.67
CA PRO A 100 -3.23 10.34 5.07
C PRO A 100 -2.13 9.81 5.99
N THR A 101 -1.33 8.85 5.51
CA THR A 101 -0.25 8.24 6.31
C THR A 101 0.87 9.25 6.60
N ILE A 102 1.28 10.05 5.61
CA ILE A 102 2.27 11.11 5.80
C ILE A 102 1.76 12.17 6.78
N PHE A 103 0.50 12.60 6.63
CA PHE A 103 -0.12 13.56 7.53
C PHE A 103 -0.20 13.02 8.97
N GLU A 104 -0.60 11.75 9.14
CA GLU A 104 -0.67 11.10 10.46
C GLU A 104 0.71 11.02 11.13
N VAL A 105 1.75 10.64 10.40
CA VAL A 105 3.13 10.60 10.91
C VAL A 105 3.60 11.99 11.38
N ILE A 106 3.34 13.04 10.60
CA ILE A 106 3.68 14.42 10.96
C ILE A 106 2.90 14.87 12.21
N ALA A 107 1.58 14.64 12.24
CA ALA A 107 0.73 15.04 13.35
C ALA A 107 1.11 14.33 14.66
N VAL A 108 1.42 13.03 14.60
CA VAL A 108 1.89 12.26 15.76
C VAL A 108 3.25 12.77 16.23
N SER A 109 4.17 13.05 15.32
CA SER A 109 5.49 13.61 15.66
C SER A 109 5.37 14.96 16.38
N LEU A 110 4.53 15.87 15.85
CA LEU A 110 4.26 17.16 16.47
C LEU A 110 3.55 17.03 17.82
N PHE A 111 2.57 16.14 17.96
CA PHE A 111 1.87 15.93 19.23
C PHE A 111 2.84 15.47 20.34
N PHE A 112 3.74 14.55 20.03
CA PHE A 112 4.72 14.06 21.01
C PHE A 112 5.75 15.12 21.41
N LEU A 113 6.13 16.02 20.49
CA LEU A 113 6.97 17.19 20.77
C LEU A 113 6.38 18.09 21.86
N PHE A 114 5.06 18.33 21.82
CA PHE A 114 4.38 19.21 22.78
C PHE A 114 3.92 18.50 24.07
N ALA A 115 3.66 17.19 24.03
CA ALA A 115 3.07 16.46 25.16
C ALA A 115 4.09 16.00 26.21
N PHE A 116 5.30 15.61 25.79
CA PHE A 116 6.34 15.13 26.70
C PHE A 116 7.47 16.17 26.76
N HIS A 117 7.42 17.05 27.75
CA HIS A 117 8.45 18.07 28.04
C HIS A 117 9.83 17.49 28.44
N ASP A 118 10.07 16.20 28.18
CA ASP A 118 11.27 15.47 28.59
C ASP A 118 12.19 15.28 27.38
N LYS A 119 13.29 16.06 27.36
CA LYS A 119 14.21 16.16 26.21
C LYS A 119 14.82 14.81 25.80
N LEU A 120 15.03 13.90 26.74
CA LEU A 120 15.60 12.57 26.49
C LEU A 120 14.66 11.64 25.73
N LEU A 121 13.38 11.59 26.11
CA LEU A 121 12.38 10.73 25.45
C LEU A 121 12.11 11.20 24.01
N PHE A 122 12.14 12.51 23.78
CA PHE A 122 12.03 13.08 22.44
C PHE A 122 13.16 12.61 21.51
N VAL A 123 14.42 12.70 21.97
CA VAL A 123 15.59 12.31 21.17
C VAL A 123 15.56 10.82 20.83
N ILE A 124 15.28 9.95 21.82
CA ILE A 124 15.21 8.51 21.63
C ILE A 124 14.09 8.14 20.63
N ARG A 125 12.92 8.80 20.73
CA ARG A 125 11.80 8.55 19.82
C ARG A 125 12.09 9.03 18.40
N GLY A 126 12.68 10.21 18.26
CA GLY A 126 13.10 10.75 16.96
C GLY A 126 14.07 9.80 16.24
N ILE A 127 15.09 9.33 16.96
CA ILE A 127 16.05 8.35 16.43
C ILE A 127 15.34 7.05 16.03
N SER A 128 14.42 6.55 16.86
CA SER A 128 13.65 5.33 16.57
C SER A 128 12.81 5.44 15.30
N VAL A 129 12.14 6.58 15.07
CA VAL A 129 11.35 6.80 13.84
C VAL A 129 12.27 6.87 12.62
N VAL A 130 13.39 7.57 12.72
CA VAL A 130 14.35 7.68 11.61
C VAL A 130 14.91 6.31 11.24
N ILE A 131 15.33 5.50 12.24
CA ILE A 131 15.80 4.14 12.02
C ILE A 131 14.71 3.29 11.37
N TYR A 132 13.46 3.38 11.86
CA TYR A 132 12.34 2.65 11.28
C TYR A 132 12.08 3.03 9.82
N VAL A 133 12.11 4.32 9.48
CA VAL A 133 11.92 4.81 8.11
C VAL A 133 13.03 4.30 7.19
N ILE A 134 14.29 4.39 7.61
CA ILE A 134 15.44 3.89 6.84
C ILE A 134 15.34 2.38 6.62
N ALA A 135 15.08 1.62 7.68
CA ALA A 135 14.92 0.16 7.60
C ALA A 135 13.76 -0.23 6.67
N THR A 136 12.64 0.50 6.74
CA THR A 136 11.48 0.27 5.88
C THR A 136 11.79 0.57 4.42
N ILE A 137 12.45 1.69 4.12
CA ILE A 137 12.86 2.04 2.75
C ILE A 137 13.79 0.96 2.20
N TRP A 138 14.78 0.54 2.99
CA TRP A 138 15.74 -0.48 2.57
C TRP A 138 15.07 -1.83 2.26
N GLY A 139 14.20 -2.32 3.17
CA GLY A 139 13.42 -3.53 2.93
C GLY A 139 12.49 -3.41 1.73
N THR A 140 11.88 -2.23 1.54
CA THR A 140 10.99 -1.95 0.39
C THR A 140 11.76 -1.99 -0.92
N GLN A 141 12.97 -1.41 -0.97
CA GLN A 141 13.81 -1.43 -2.18
C GLN A 141 14.19 -2.84 -2.59
N ILE A 142 14.56 -3.70 -1.64
CA ILE A 142 14.84 -5.10 -1.91
C ILE A 142 13.59 -5.77 -2.49
N ARG A 143 12.45 -5.65 -1.79
CA ARG A 143 11.18 -6.23 -2.25
C ARG A 143 10.75 -5.75 -3.63
N MET A 144 10.98 -4.48 -3.95
CA MET A 144 10.68 -3.91 -5.26
C MET A 144 11.53 -4.54 -6.36
N ARG A 145 12.81 -4.81 -6.11
CA ARG A 145 13.69 -5.47 -7.09
C ARG A 145 13.21 -6.89 -7.43
N PHE A 146 12.89 -7.70 -6.43
CA PHE A 146 12.34 -9.04 -6.63
C PHE A 146 11.02 -9.01 -7.40
N ASN A 147 10.07 -8.18 -6.97
CA ASN A 147 8.78 -8.06 -7.66
C ASN A 147 8.93 -7.57 -9.11
N MET A 148 9.89 -6.68 -9.38
CA MET A 148 10.11 -6.17 -10.73
C MET A 148 10.72 -7.23 -11.66
N ALA A 149 11.67 -8.03 -11.17
CA ALA A 149 12.25 -9.15 -11.90
C ALA A 149 11.18 -10.23 -12.20
N SER A 150 10.45 -10.66 -11.17
CA SER A 150 9.35 -11.63 -11.28
C SER A 150 8.26 -11.17 -12.25
N ASN A 151 7.79 -9.91 -12.13
CA ASN A 151 6.81 -9.35 -13.07
C ASN A 151 7.31 -9.29 -14.52
N LYS A 152 8.62 -9.08 -14.75
CA LYS A 152 9.17 -9.01 -16.11
C LYS A 152 9.08 -10.38 -16.80
N HIS A 153 9.51 -11.43 -16.11
CA HIS A 153 9.51 -12.80 -16.63
C HIS A 153 8.09 -13.37 -16.74
N ASP A 154 7.19 -13.04 -15.82
CA ASP A 154 5.76 -13.36 -15.93
C ASP A 154 5.13 -12.75 -17.19
N ASN A 155 5.41 -11.47 -17.47
CA ASN A 155 4.92 -10.83 -18.70
C ASN A 155 5.47 -11.51 -19.97
N ASP A 156 6.75 -11.91 -19.97
CA ASP A 156 7.37 -12.59 -21.12
C ASP A 156 6.75 -13.97 -21.38
N ALA A 157 6.55 -14.77 -20.33
CA ALA A 157 5.86 -16.06 -20.44
C ALA A 157 4.43 -15.90 -20.97
N ASN A 158 3.70 -14.91 -20.47
CA ASN A 158 2.32 -14.62 -20.89
C ASN A 158 2.24 -14.11 -22.34
N ASP A 159 3.13 -13.19 -22.74
CA ASP A 159 3.17 -12.69 -24.12
C ASP A 159 3.52 -13.83 -25.10
N LYS A 160 4.44 -14.76 -24.76
CA LYS A 160 4.74 -15.96 -25.57
C LYS A 160 3.54 -16.92 -25.70
N ALA A 161 2.81 -17.16 -24.60
CA ALA A 161 1.63 -18.02 -24.61
C ALA A 161 0.50 -17.43 -25.48
N ILE A 162 0.24 -16.13 -25.33
CA ILE A 162 -0.77 -15.41 -26.13
C ILE A 162 -0.42 -15.46 -27.61
N ASP A 163 0.85 -15.20 -27.97
CA ASP A 163 1.29 -15.22 -29.37
C ASP A 163 1.11 -16.60 -30.01
N SER A 164 1.46 -17.67 -29.29
CA SER A 164 1.27 -19.05 -29.75
C SER A 164 -0.21 -19.43 -29.95
N LEU A 165 -1.09 -18.97 -29.05
CA LEU A 165 -2.53 -19.23 -29.16
C LEU A 165 -3.19 -18.44 -30.28
N ILE A 166 -2.82 -17.16 -30.46
CA ILE A 166 -3.31 -16.32 -31.57
C ILE A 166 -2.87 -16.92 -32.91
N ASN A 167 -1.63 -17.40 -32.98
CA ASN A 167 -1.05 -17.98 -34.20
C ASN A 167 -1.13 -19.51 -34.22
N SER A 168 -2.13 -20.10 -33.56
CA SER A 168 -2.25 -21.55 -33.42
C SER A 168 -2.35 -22.30 -34.75
N GLU A 169 -2.94 -21.70 -35.77
CA GLU A 169 -2.97 -22.26 -37.13
C GLU A 169 -1.57 -22.37 -37.72
N THR A 170 -0.76 -21.30 -37.64
CA THR A 170 0.63 -21.28 -38.13
C THR A 170 1.46 -22.35 -37.44
N VAL A 171 1.32 -22.51 -36.12
CA VAL A 171 2.05 -23.53 -35.36
C VAL A 171 1.71 -24.94 -35.86
N LYS A 172 0.43 -25.22 -36.14
CA LYS A 172 -0.01 -26.50 -36.71
C LYS A 172 0.44 -26.69 -38.16
N TYR A 173 0.44 -25.64 -38.98
CA TYR A 173 0.92 -25.70 -40.36
C TYR A 173 2.39 -26.12 -40.45
N PHE A 174 3.21 -25.70 -39.48
CA PHE A 174 4.63 -26.05 -39.41
C PHE A 174 4.94 -27.23 -38.46
N CYS A 175 3.92 -27.91 -37.90
CA CYS A 175 4.08 -28.99 -36.92
C CYS A 175 5.09 -28.64 -35.80
N SER A 176 5.04 -27.40 -35.31
CA SER A 176 6.02 -26.82 -34.39
C SER A 176 5.51 -26.75 -32.94
N GLU A 177 4.52 -27.56 -32.58
CA GLU A 177 3.88 -27.53 -31.25
C GLU A 177 4.87 -27.78 -30.12
N ASN A 178 5.74 -28.80 -30.27
CA ASN A 178 6.73 -29.13 -29.24
C ASN A 178 7.72 -27.98 -29.02
N TYR A 179 8.12 -27.29 -30.10
CA TYR A 179 9.02 -26.14 -30.00
C TYR A 179 8.39 -24.98 -29.21
N GLU A 180 7.12 -24.70 -29.46
CA GLU A 180 6.39 -23.66 -28.73
C GLU A 180 6.18 -24.02 -27.25
N VAL A 181 5.92 -25.29 -26.95
CA VAL A 181 5.82 -25.80 -25.58
C VAL A 181 7.16 -25.67 -24.85
N ASP A 182 8.27 -26.07 -25.46
CA ASP A 182 9.61 -25.94 -24.87
C ASP A 182 10.00 -24.47 -24.66
N ARG A 183 9.63 -23.60 -25.60
CA ARG A 183 9.84 -22.14 -25.51
C ARG A 183 9.06 -21.52 -24.36
N TYR A 184 7.83 -21.98 -24.12
CA TYR A 184 7.02 -21.56 -22.98
C TYR A 184 7.58 -22.12 -21.67
N SER A 185 7.94 -23.41 -21.62
CA SER A 185 8.55 -24.04 -20.45
C SER A 185 9.82 -23.30 -20.00
N SER A 186 10.70 -22.96 -20.96
CA SER A 186 11.92 -22.19 -20.69
C SER A 186 11.63 -20.80 -20.10
N ALA A 187 10.53 -20.16 -20.51
CA ALA A 187 10.12 -18.86 -19.97
C ALA A 187 9.55 -19.00 -18.55
N VAL A 188 8.81 -20.08 -18.27
CA VAL A 188 8.31 -20.40 -16.93
C VAL A 188 9.45 -20.71 -15.97
N ASP A 189 10.47 -21.44 -16.42
CA ASP A 189 11.65 -21.75 -15.61
C ASP A 189 12.42 -20.48 -15.22
N GLN A 190 12.54 -19.51 -16.14
CA GLN A 190 13.12 -18.19 -15.86
C GLN A 190 12.28 -17.37 -14.88
N PHE A 191 10.95 -17.43 -14.98
CA PHE A 191 10.06 -16.83 -13.99
C PHE A 191 10.27 -17.44 -12.60
N GLN A 192 10.28 -18.77 -12.50
CA GLN A 192 10.49 -19.47 -11.22
C GLN A 192 11.86 -19.18 -10.62
N SER A 193 12.93 -19.12 -11.42
CA SER A 193 14.27 -18.78 -10.90
C SER A 193 14.36 -17.34 -10.41
N SER A 194 13.62 -16.41 -11.05
CA SER A 194 13.60 -15.00 -10.68
C SER A 194 12.93 -14.70 -9.33
N ASP A 195 12.04 -15.59 -8.87
CA ASP A 195 11.45 -15.50 -7.53
C ASP A 195 12.48 -15.78 -6.42
N PHE A 196 13.54 -16.57 -6.72
CA PHE A 196 14.62 -16.88 -5.78
C PHE A 196 15.82 -15.95 -5.91
N SER A 197 16.09 -15.42 -7.10
CA SER A 197 17.19 -14.48 -7.32
C SER A 197 16.84 -13.40 -8.36
N PRO A 198 17.03 -12.11 -8.06
CA PRO A 198 16.62 -11.03 -8.95
C PRO A 198 17.58 -10.79 -10.13
N GLU A 199 18.70 -11.53 -10.22
CA GLU A 199 19.78 -11.31 -11.19
C GLU A 199 19.84 -12.33 -12.34
N VAL A 200 18.88 -13.26 -12.43
CA VAL A 200 18.81 -14.29 -13.50
C VAL A 200 17.83 -13.90 -14.60
#